data_AF-A0A9D6TXW7-F1
#
_entry.id   AF-A0A9D6TXW7-F1
#
_cell.length_a   1.000
_cell.length_b   1.000
_cell.length_c   1.000
_cell.angle_alpha   90.00
_cell.angle_beta   90.00
_cell.angle_gamma   90.00
#
_symmetry.space_group_name_H-M   'P 1'
#
loop_
_entity.id
_entity.type
_entity.pdbx_description
1 polymer ?
#
loop_
_entity_poly.entity_id
_entity_poly.type
_entity_poly.pdbx_seq_one_letter_code
_entity_poly.pdbx_strand_id
1 'polypeptide(L)'
;MPTPTEWRGARAKRPPLVLIILSVVLLALGTTGGGAMSLLTPAIRQYATERIFEARELHYLSGSRAYDAEVVSEIVFRVEAGLSFFHTHGEGVGIILLFGAIVVASVVPSRRVRGLLYWLLGLSFLFPIGYIAYGAFILLFGRDRGISLAELTLLVPFGAASILGLGGLLGALGFIFFANGHFRRMTRSRQAPRTLTTATPATFRGWWRPPTLLAASAALLIVLAEVGGASMARFKPEISAFVTARAEERAEVHGLVGSNDVDNEALDEIGVKHDSALRLFHLHAEGLGLMLFAGGLVIRTLVGPAWLRAVLYTLVGIGGFSFPFGYLVWAGLMPFVGLEPARRLAASFVLIPAGGALLVGLWLLAALLALMRIAQFRHRPLSVADVPLEAALRMPPLAVVVASLLLLLLAELGGGAMVKLKLELDRLHRGAVETRPQVHGLVGVRQIDGPVVDELLRRSDFAFRLFHLHAAGVALVIFAGGLMVRNFLGAGPLPSILQTMLAAGGFLYPFGYLAWSWLISTVGLEASKTLVEVFLWIPFGGAVLIAVGFLSLALLSRLLVALGHPREHR
;
A
#
# COMPACT_ATOMS: atom_id res chain seq x y z
N MET A 1 12.64 -14.16 -34.03
CA MET A 1 12.28 -12.81 -33.52
C MET A 1 10.79 -12.57 -33.75
N PRO A 2 10.04 -11.96 -32.80
CA PRO A 2 8.60 -11.76 -32.96
C PRO A 2 8.28 -10.70 -34.03
N THR A 3 7.21 -10.90 -34.79
CA THR A 3 6.76 -10.04 -35.90
C THR A 3 6.27 -8.66 -35.44
N PRO A 4 6.39 -7.60 -36.28
CA PRO A 4 5.92 -6.23 -35.98
C PRO A 4 4.41 -6.11 -35.64
N THR A 5 3.60 -7.14 -35.92
CA THR A 5 2.17 -7.18 -35.57
C THR A 5 1.90 -7.42 -34.08
N GLU A 6 2.86 -7.92 -33.29
CA GLU A 6 2.72 -8.06 -31.84
C GLU A 6 2.69 -6.70 -31.10
N TRP A 7 3.05 -5.62 -31.79
CA TRP A 7 2.97 -4.26 -31.27
C TRP A 7 1.58 -3.64 -31.39
N ARG A 8 0.53 -4.35 -31.82
CA ARG A 8 -0.85 -3.88 -31.66
C ARG A 8 -1.39 -4.11 -30.23
N GLY A 9 -0.62 -3.74 -29.22
CA GLY A 9 -1.16 -3.61 -27.87
C GLY A 9 -2.14 -2.44 -27.80
N ALA A 10 -3.34 -2.63 -27.26
CA ALA A 10 -4.20 -1.47 -26.99
C ALA A 10 -3.50 -0.54 -25.98
N ARG A 11 -3.55 0.76 -26.25
CA ARG A 11 -2.93 1.78 -25.40
C ARG A 11 -3.68 1.88 -24.07
N ALA A 12 -2.97 2.23 -23.00
CA ALA A 12 -3.63 2.56 -21.75
C ALA A 12 -4.45 3.84 -21.93
N LYS A 13 -5.74 3.76 -21.60
CA LYS A 13 -6.70 4.86 -21.77
C LYS A 13 -6.86 5.63 -20.46
N ARG A 14 -7.17 6.91 -20.61
CA ARG A 14 -7.48 7.78 -19.47
C ARG A 14 -8.84 7.40 -18.86
N PRO A 15 -8.92 7.24 -17.53
CA PRO A 15 -10.19 7.09 -16.83
C PRO A 15 -10.98 8.40 -16.79
N PRO A 16 -12.27 8.37 -16.39
CA PRO A 16 -13.07 9.55 -16.15
C PRO A 16 -12.43 10.48 -15.11
N LEU A 17 -12.50 11.80 -15.34
CA LEU A 17 -11.92 12.82 -14.45
C LEU A 17 -12.46 12.71 -13.02
N VAL A 18 -13.75 12.38 -12.84
CA VAL A 18 -14.35 12.24 -11.51
C VAL A 18 -13.63 11.20 -10.66
N LEU A 19 -13.26 10.04 -11.21
CA LEU A 19 -12.55 9.01 -10.45
C LEU A 19 -11.12 9.43 -10.10
N ILE A 20 -10.49 10.25 -10.94
CA ILE A 20 -9.18 10.84 -10.64
C ILE A 20 -9.28 11.84 -9.49
N ILE A 21 -10.35 12.64 -9.46
CA ILE A 21 -10.61 13.57 -8.36
C ILE A 21 -10.87 12.82 -7.06
N LEU A 22 -11.73 11.80 -7.08
CA LEU A 22 -11.98 10.97 -5.89
C LEU A 22 -10.68 10.33 -5.38
N SER A 23 -9.86 9.79 -6.29
CA SER A 23 -8.57 9.18 -5.96
C SER A 23 -7.59 10.18 -5.33
N VAL A 24 -7.40 11.37 -5.92
CA VAL A 24 -6.46 12.35 -5.37
C VAL A 24 -6.98 12.97 -4.06
N VAL A 25 -8.29 13.15 -3.93
CA VAL A 25 -8.89 13.66 -2.69
C VAL A 25 -8.70 12.67 -1.56
N LEU A 26 -8.89 11.37 -1.80
CA LEU A 26 -8.58 10.35 -0.80
C LEU A 26 -7.10 10.34 -0.41
N LEU A 27 -6.20 10.42 -1.38
CA LEU A 27 -4.76 10.55 -1.10
C LEU A 27 -4.48 11.79 -0.24
N ALA A 28 -5.04 12.93 -0.61
CA ALA A 28 -4.86 14.19 0.11
C ALA A 28 -5.35 14.10 1.56
N LEU A 29 -6.59 13.63 1.74
CA LEU A 29 -7.21 13.54 3.05
C LEU A 29 -6.56 12.44 3.90
N GLY A 30 -6.22 11.29 3.31
CA GLY A 30 -5.50 10.20 3.99
C GLY A 30 -4.15 10.68 4.52
N THR A 31 -3.33 11.31 3.66
CA THR A 31 -2.02 11.88 4.06
C THR A 31 -2.18 12.95 5.14
N THR A 32 -3.21 13.81 4.99
CA THR A 32 -3.53 14.84 5.99
C THR A 32 -3.98 14.23 7.31
N GLY A 33 -4.75 13.15 7.28
CA GLY A 33 -5.19 12.39 8.45
C GLY A 33 -4.00 11.82 9.24
N GLY A 34 -3.01 11.26 8.53
CA GLY A 34 -1.75 10.81 9.13
C GLY A 34 -0.98 11.95 9.83
N GLY A 35 -0.83 13.09 9.14
CA GLY A 35 -0.21 14.28 9.72
C GLY A 35 -0.97 14.84 10.92
N ALA A 36 -2.30 14.89 10.82
CA ALA A 36 -3.19 15.35 11.90
C ALA A 36 -3.10 14.45 13.13
N MET A 37 -3.06 13.13 12.97
CA MET A 37 -2.81 12.22 14.09
C MET A 37 -1.50 12.55 14.77
N SER A 38 -0.40 12.67 14.02
CA SER A 38 0.91 12.93 14.62
C SER A 38 0.96 14.25 15.39
N LEU A 39 0.33 15.30 14.87
CA LEU A 39 0.38 16.65 15.46
C LEU A 39 -0.65 16.87 16.56
N LEU A 40 -1.84 16.27 16.42
CA LEU A 40 -3.01 16.56 17.26
C LEU A 40 -3.38 15.43 18.22
N THR A 41 -2.59 14.34 18.30
CA THR A 41 -2.88 13.20 19.22
C THR A 41 -3.27 13.66 20.63
N PRO A 42 -2.50 14.53 21.33
CA PRO A 42 -2.87 14.94 22.68
C PRO A 42 -4.22 15.67 22.74
N ALA A 43 -4.49 16.55 21.77
CA ALA A 43 -5.74 17.30 21.68
C ALA A 43 -6.93 16.40 21.35
N ILE A 44 -6.75 15.42 20.45
CA ILE A 44 -7.76 14.42 20.10
C ILE A 44 -8.11 13.56 21.31
N ARG A 45 -7.11 13.08 22.06
CA ARG A 45 -7.32 12.31 23.29
C ARG A 45 -8.07 13.10 24.34
N GLN A 46 -7.66 14.34 24.57
CA GLN A 46 -8.31 15.20 25.54
C GLN A 46 -9.76 15.47 25.14
N TYR A 47 -10.00 15.87 23.89
CA TYR A 47 -11.35 16.08 23.37
C TYR A 47 -12.22 14.83 23.49
N ALA A 48 -11.72 13.68 23.05
CA ALA A 48 -12.45 12.42 23.13
C ALA A 48 -12.77 12.05 24.59
N THR A 49 -11.80 12.16 25.49
CA THR A 49 -11.99 11.88 26.93
C THR A 49 -13.09 12.75 27.52
N GLU A 50 -13.06 14.06 27.28
CA GLU A 50 -14.09 14.96 27.81
C GLU A 50 -15.47 14.65 27.21
N ARG A 51 -15.55 14.39 25.90
CA ARG A 51 -16.82 14.00 25.25
C ARG A 51 -17.38 12.69 25.79
N ILE A 52 -16.54 11.71 26.06
CA ILE A 52 -16.94 10.42 26.64
C ILE A 52 -17.53 10.63 28.05
N PHE A 53 -16.93 11.51 28.88
CA PHE A 53 -17.47 11.82 30.21
C PHE A 53 -18.74 12.66 30.17
N GLU A 54 -18.85 13.61 29.22
CA GLU A 54 -20.11 14.34 28.96
C GLU A 54 -21.24 13.37 28.60
N ALA A 55 -20.92 12.32 27.83
CA ALA A 55 -21.84 11.29 27.36
C ALA A 55 -21.78 10.00 28.20
N ARG A 56 -21.43 10.07 29.49
CA ARG A 56 -21.16 8.90 30.35
C ARG A 56 -22.24 7.81 30.33
N GLU A 57 -23.51 8.18 30.22
CA GLU A 57 -24.64 7.24 30.18
C GLU A 57 -24.63 6.40 28.89
N LEU A 58 -24.22 6.97 27.75
CA LEU A 58 -24.08 6.27 26.48
C LEU A 58 -22.92 5.27 26.47
N HIS A 59 -21.94 5.48 27.34
CA HIS A 59 -20.73 4.68 27.47
C HIS A 59 -20.74 3.75 28.69
N TYR A 60 -21.86 3.68 29.42
CA TYR A 60 -22.02 2.85 30.62
C TYR A 60 -20.98 3.13 31.72
N LEU A 61 -20.56 4.40 31.84
CA LEU A 61 -19.55 4.80 32.80
C LEU A 61 -20.17 5.10 34.17
N SER A 62 -19.41 4.81 35.23
CA SER A 62 -19.82 5.10 36.61
C SER A 62 -19.84 6.61 36.92
N GLY A 63 -19.06 7.39 36.16
CA GLY A 63 -18.85 8.82 36.35
C GLY A 63 -17.61 9.17 37.19
N SER A 64 -16.89 8.15 37.71
CA SER A 64 -15.62 8.35 38.41
C SER A 64 -14.46 8.17 37.45
N ARG A 65 -13.66 9.23 37.26
CA ARG A 65 -12.50 9.19 36.35
C ARG A 65 -11.48 8.10 36.70
N ALA A 66 -11.33 7.78 37.98
CA ALA A 66 -10.39 6.74 38.42
C ALA A 66 -10.91 5.32 38.12
N TYR A 67 -12.20 5.07 38.38
CA TYR A 67 -12.80 3.76 38.12
C TYR A 67 -13.01 3.49 36.63
N ASP A 68 -13.32 4.54 35.86
CA ASP A 68 -13.62 4.43 34.43
C ASP A 68 -12.37 4.53 33.54
N ALA A 69 -11.17 4.73 34.11
CA ALA A 69 -9.95 5.07 33.36
C ALA A 69 -9.61 4.05 32.26
N GLU A 70 -9.74 2.76 32.56
CA GLU A 70 -9.44 1.68 31.61
C GLU A 70 -10.44 1.64 30.45
N VAL A 71 -11.74 1.70 30.77
CA VAL A 71 -12.82 1.71 29.78
C VAL A 71 -12.73 2.95 28.89
N VAL A 72 -12.47 4.12 29.47
CA VAL A 72 -12.28 5.36 28.72
C VAL A 72 -11.05 5.28 27.83
N SER A 73 -9.94 4.72 28.32
CA SER A 73 -8.73 4.52 27.51
C SER A 73 -9.01 3.63 26.29
N GLU A 74 -9.78 2.55 26.47
CA GLU A 74 -10.19 1.67 25.38
C GLU A 74 -11.07 2.39 24.35
N ILE A 75 -12.05 3.19 24.80
CA ILE A 75 -12.93 3.96 23.91
C ILE A 75 -12.12 5.00 23.14
N VAL A 76 -11.24 5.75 23.81
CA VAL A 76 -10.36 6.73 23.18
C VAL A 76 -9.47 6.05 22.13
N PHE A 77 -8.89 4.89 22.46
CA PHE A 77 -8.10 4.12 21.51
C PHE A 77 -8.91 3.75 20.26
N ARG A 78 -10.18 3.36 20.39
CA ARG A 78 -11.05 3.07 19.23
C ARG A 78 -11.36 4.32 18.41
N VAL A 79 -11.57 5.47 19.05
CA VAL A 79 -11.75 6.76 18.35
C VAL A 79 -10.49 7.11 17.54
N GLU A 80 -9.30 6.98 18.13
CA GLU A 80 -8.02 7.16 17.45
C GLU A 80 -7.84 6.18 16.29
N ALA A 81 -8.23 4.91 16.50
CA ALA A 81 -8.18 3.89 15.47
C ALA A 81 -9.04 4.26 14.24
N GLY A 82 -10.17 4.96 14.43
CA GLY A 82 -10.96 5.49 13.32
C GLY A 82 -10.16 6.44 12.42
N LEU A 83 -9.40 7.38 13.00
CA LEU A 83 -8.56 8.28 12.21
C LEU A 83 -7.35 7.56 11.58
N SER A 84 -6.80 6.56 12.28
CA SER A 84 -5.70 5.72 11.78
C SER A 84 -6.11 4.86 10.58
N PHE A 85 -7.27 4.23 10.66
CA PHE A 85 -7.86 3.48 9.56
C PHE A 85 -8.27 4.39 8.41
N PHE A 86 -8.78 5.60 8.68
CA PHE A 86 -9.03 6.58 7.64
C PHE A 86 -7.76 6.95 6.87
N HIS A 87 -6.65 7.23 7.59
CA HIS A 87 -5.37 7.55 6.97
C HIS A 87 -4.90 6.42 6.04
N THR A 88 -4.81 5.20 6.57
CA THR A 88 -4.27 4.03 5.86
C THR A 88 -5.15 3.60 4.69
N HIS A 89 -6.46 3.45 4.90
CA HIS A 89 -7.37 3.07 3.82
C HIS A 89 -7.63 4.21 2.83
N GLY A 90 -7.59 5.47 3.28
CA GLY A 90 -7.70 6.63 2.39
C GLY A 90 -6.59 6.61 1.34
N GLU A 91 -5.35 6.40 1.77
CA GLU A 91 -4.23 6.30 0.84
C GLU A 91 -4.33 5.06 -0.07
N GLY A 92 -4.56 3.88 0.50
CA GLY A 92 -4.67 2.61 -0.26
C GLY A 92 -5.78 2.64 -1.30
N VAL A 93 -7.02 2.95 -0.88
CA VAL A 93 -8.19 3.01 -1.77
C VAL A 93 -8.03 4.08 -2.83
N GLY A 94 -7.40 5.22 -2.52
CA GLY A 94 -7.08 6.25 -3.50
C GLY A 94 -6.25 5.68 -4.66
N ILE A 95 -5.21 4.91 -4.37
CA ILE A 95 -4.32 4.29 -5.37
C ILE A 95 -5.04 3.16 -6.14
N ILE A 96 -5.79 2.30 -5.43
CA ILE A 96 -6.62 1.25 -6.03
C ILE A 96 -7.61 1.85 -7.03
N LEU A 97 -8.28 2.94 -6.66
CA LEU A 97 -9.26 3.62 -7.50
C LEU A 97 -8.63 4.14 -8.80
N LEU A 98 -7.45 4.78 -8.70
CA LEU A 98 -6.70 5.25 -9.88
C LEU A 98 -6.42 4.10 -10.84
N PHE A 99 -5.79 3.03 -10.35
CA PHE A 99 -5.33 1.95 -11.20
C PHE A 99 -6.48 1.09 -11.72
N GLY A 100 -7.44 0.75 -10.87
CA GLY A 100 -8.68 0.08 -11.27
C GLY A 100 -9.38 0.83 -12.40
N ALA A 101 -9.52 2.15 -12.27
CA ALA A 101 -10.14 2.98 -13.30
C ALA A 101 -9.32 2.98 -14.62
N ILE A 102 -7.98 3.05 -14.54
CA ILE A 102 -7.10 2.94 -15.73
C ILE A 102 -7.29 1.59 -16.43
N VAL A 103 -7.37 0.48 -15.68
CA VAL A 103 -7.61 -0.85 -16.25
C VAL A 103 -8.96 -0.89 -16.93
N VAL A 104 -10.02 -0.51 -16.21
CA VAL A 104 -11.38 -0.52 -16.74
C VAL A 104 -11.46 0.30 -18.03
N ALA A 105 -10.85 1.49 -18.08
CA ALA A 105 -10.79 2.30 -19.29
C ALA A 105 -10.09 1.57 -20.46
N SER A 106 -9.01 0.85 -20.15
CA SER A 106 -8.10 0.27 -21.12
C SER A 106 -8.57 -1.08 -21.67
N VAL A 107 -9.23 -1.89 -20.84
CA VAL A 107 -9.52 -3.30 -21.15
C VAL A 107 -11.00 -3.59 -21.35
N VAL A 108 -11.92 -2.86 -20.70
CA VAL A 108 -13.35 -3.18 -20.73
C VAL A 108 -14.00 -2.52 -21.95
N PRO A 109 -14.38 -3.28 -22.99
CA PRO A 109 -14.91 -2.70 -24.23
C PRO A 109 -16.33 -2.17 -24.05
N SER A 110 -17.18 -2.92 -23.32
CA SER A 110 -18.59 -2.59 -23.11
C SER A 110 -18.77 -1.30 -22.32
N ARG A 111 -19.51 -0.35 -22.88
CA ARG A 111 -19.83 0.93 -22.21
C ARG A 111 -20.63 0.72 -20.92
N ARG A 112 -21.58 -0.22 -20.93
CA ARG A 112 -22.45 -0.53 -19.77
C ARG A 112 -21.66 -1.15 -18.63
N VAL A 113 -20.87 -2.19 -18.92
CA VAL A 113 -20.01 -2.84 -17.91
C VAL A 113 -19.01 -1.85 -17.35
N ARG A 114 -18.39 -1.03 -18.21
CA ARG A 114 -17.49 0.02 -17.77
C ARG A 114 -18.16 1.05 -16.85
N GLY A 115 -19.38 1.50 -17.18
CA GLY A 115 -20.16 2.39 -16.33
C GLY A 115 -20.46 1.79 -14.96
N LEU A 116 -20.87 0.52 -14.91
CA LEU A 116 -21.12 -0.20 -13.65
C LEU A 116 -19.84 -0.33 -12.81
N LEU A 117 -18.72 -0.74 -13.41
CA LEU A 117 -17.44 -0.86 -12.70
C LEU A 117 -16.95 0.49 -12.18
N TYR A 118 -17.09 1.56 -12.96
CA TYR A 118 -16.76 2.92 -12.48
C TYR A 118 -17.66 3.37 -11.34
N TRP A 119 -18.95 3.01 -11.36
CA TRP A 119 -19.86 3.34 -10.28
C TRP A 119 -19.49 2.58 -8.99
N LEU A 120 -19.26 1.26 -9.07
CA LEU A 120 -18.84 0.45 -7.93
C LEU A 120 -17.50 0.91 -7.34
N LEU A 121 -16.49 1.14 -8.19
CA LEU A 121 -15.20 1.68 -7.75
C LEU A 121 -15.35 3.13 -7.23
N GLY A 122 -16.23 3.94 -7.81
CA GLY A 122 -16.51 5.28 -7.32
C GLY A 122 -17.13 5.27 -5.92
N LEU A 123 -18.03 4.32 -5.63
CA LEU A 123 -18.64 4.16 -4.31
C LEU A 123 -17.63 3.77 -3.22
N SER A 124 -16.56 3.05 -3.57
CA SER A 124 -15.51 2.71 -2.59
C SER A 124 -14.82 3.96 -2.01
N PHE A 125 -14.96 5.13 -2.64
CA PHE A 125 -14.52 6.41 -2.07
C PHE A 125 -15.08 6.67 -0.67
N LEU A 126 -16.30 6.20 -0.40
CA LEU A 126 -16.98 6.42 0.87
C LEU A 126 -16.52 5.44 1.96
N PHE A 127 -15.81 4.37 1.60
CA PHE A 127 -15.35 3.37 2.57
C PHE A 127 -14.36 3.96 3.59
N PRO A 128 -13.25 4.64 3.18
CA PRO A 128 -12.38 5.29 4.15
C PRO A 128 -13.10 6.33 5.02
N ILE A 129 -14.01 7.12 4.42
CA ILE A 129 -14.81 8.12 5.15
C ILE A 129 -15.65 7.48 6.26
N GLY A 130 -16.08 6.23 6.06
CA GLY A 130 -16.72 5.41 7.09
C GLY A 130 -15.91 5.29 8.37
N TYR A 131 -14.57 5.36 8.34
CA TYR A 131 -13.73 5.32 9.54
C TYR A 131 -13.66 6.65 10.30
N ILE A 132 -13.85 7.78 9.62
CA ILE A 132 -14.08 9.07 10.31
C ILE A 132 -15.42 9.00 11.04
N ALA A 133 -16.46 8.53 10.34
CA ALA A 133 -17.77 8.35 10.92
C ALA A 133 -17.75 7.33 12.07
N TYR A 134 -16.94 6.27 11.99
CA TYR A 134 -16.70 5.32 13.07
C TYR A 134 -16.22 6.01 14.34
N GLY A 135 -15.16 6.82 14.26
CA GLY A 135 -14.66 7.57 15.41
C GLY A 135 -15.69 8.57 15.95
N ALA A 136 -16.38 9.29 15.06
CA ALA A 136 -17.41 10.25 15.45
C ALA A 136 -18.64 9.59 16.09
N PHE A 137 -19.11 8.47 15.54
CA PHE A 137 -20.29 7.76 16.02
C PHE A 137 -20.05 7.09 17.37
N ILE A 138 -18.82 6.65 17.66
CA ILE A 138 -18.46 6.20 19.01
C ILE A 138 -18.73 7.32 20.02
N LEU A 139 -18.28 8.56 19.72
CA LEU A 139 -18.48 9.70 20.61
C LEU A 139 -19.96 10.14 20.71
N LEU A 140 -20.73 10.00 19.63
CA LEU A 140 -22.11 10.50 19.55
C LEU A 140 -23.17 9.51 20.05
N PHE A 141 -22.92 8.20 19.91
CA PHE A 141 -23.93 7.16 20.13
C PHE A 141 -23.50 6.09 21.13
N GLY A 142 -22.32 6.24 21.74
CA GLY A 142 -21.71 5.21 22.58
C GLY A 142 -20.86 4.22 21.77
N ARG A 143 -19.97 3.49 22.47
CA ARG A 143 -18.97 2.60 21.84
C ARG A 143 -19.61 1.59 20.89
N ASP A 144 -20.48 0.74 21.41
CA ASP A 144 -20.95 -0.45 20.68
C ASP A 144 -21.96 -0.09 19.59
N ARG A 145 -22.89 0.84 19.89
CA ARG A 145 -23.86 1.34 18.91
C ARG A 145 -23.20 2.18 17.83
N GLY A 146 -22.22 3.01 18.18
CA GLY A 146 -21.47 3.82 17.22
C GLY A 146 -20.71 2.97 16.21
N ILE A 147 -20.02 1.92 16.69
CA ILE A 147 -19.35 0.92 15.85
C ILE A 147 -20.36 0.25 14.90
N SER A 148 -21.44 -0.30 15.45
CA SER A 148 -22.47 -1.01 14.68
C SER A 148 -23.08 -0.12 13.58
N LEU A 149 -23.38 1.15 13.90
CA LEU A 149 -23.90 2.11 12.93
C LEU A 149 -22.90 2.37 11.79
N ALA A 150 -21.64 2.65 12.12
CA ALA A 150 -20.61 2.91 11.11
C ALA A 150 -20.38 1.70 10.20
N GLU A 151 -20.36 0.49 10.79
CA GLU A 151 -20.21 -0.76 10.05
C GLU A 151 -21.38 -0.98 9.08
N LEU A 152 -22.62 -0.95 9.57
CA LEU A 152 -23.80 -1.30 8.78
C LEU A 152 -24.14 -0.26 7.71
N THR A 153 -23.87 1.02 7.98
CA THR A 153 -24.30 2.11 7.09
C THR A 153 -23.23 2.57 6.11
N LEU A 154 -21.95 2.43 6.45
CA LEU A 154 -20.84 2.96 5.64
C LEU A 154 -19.81 1.88 5.30
N LEU A 155 -19.18 1.26 6.30
CA LEU A 155 -18.01 0.40 6.05
C LEU A 155 -18.38 -0.86 5.25
N VAL A 156 -19.39 -1.62 5.68
CA VAL A 156 -19.83 -2.84 4.99
C VAL A 156 -20.34 -2.56 3.57
N PRO A 157 -21.29 -1.64 3.33
CA PRO A 157 -21.82 -1.44 1.98
C PRO A 157 -20.76 -0.90 1.00
N PHE A 158 -19.92 0.05 1.42
CA PHE A 158 -18.90 0.62 0.53
C PHE A 158 -17.67 -0.27 0.39
N GLY A 159 -17.31 -1.05 1.42
CA GLY A 159 -16.31 -2.12 1.31
C GLY A 159 -16.77 -3.21 0.35
N ALA A 160 -18.03 -3.65 0.45
CA ALA A 160 -18.61 -4.62 -0.49
C ALA A 160 -18.65 -4.07 -1.93
N ALA A 161 -18.94 -2.79 -2.13
CA ALA A 161 -18.88 -2.16 -3.45
C ALA A 161 -17.45 -2.20 -4.05
N SER A 162 -16.42 -2.00 -3.22
CA SER A 162 -15.01 -2.16 -3.62
C SER A 162 -14.72 -3.58 -4.09
N ILE A 163 -15.07 -4.58 -3.27
CA ILE A 163 -14.87 -6.01 -3.56
C ILE A 163 -15.59 -6.40 -4.86
N LEU A 164 -16.85 -5.99 -5.03
CA LEU A 164 -17.63 -6.28 -6.23
C LEU A 164 -17.08 -5.57 -7.46
N GLY A 165 -16.63 -4.32 -7.34
CA GLY A 165 -16.01 -3.56 -8.42
C GLY A 165 -14.71 -4.21 -8.92
N LEU A 166 -13.83 -4.61 -7.99
CA LEU A 166 -12.57 -5.28 -8.31
C LEU A 166 -12.79 -6.72 -8.79
N GLY A 167 -13.72 -7.46 -8.19
CA GLY A 167 -14.11 -8.80 -8.64
C GLY A 167 -14.72 -8.78 -10.04
N GLY A 168 -15.56 -7.79 -10.35
CA GLY A 168 -16.09 -7.58 -11.70
C GLY A 168 -14.99 -7.23 -12.72
N LEU A 169 -14.00 -6.43 -12.32
CA LEU A 169 -12.82 -6.15 -13.15
C LEU A 169 -11.99 -7.42 -13.41
N LEU A 170 -11.76 -8.23 -12.38
CA LEU A 170 -11.09 -9.53 -12.50
C LEU A 170 -11.84 -10.46 -13.46
N GLY A 171 -13.17 -10.55 -13.34
CA GLY A 171 -14.01 -11.32 -14.25
C GLY A 171 -13.89 -10.86 -15.70
N ALA A 172 -13.88 -9.53 -15.93
CA ALA A 172 -13.68 -8.97 -17.27
C ALA A 172 -12.29 -9.32 -17.85
N LEU A 173 -11.23 -9.25 -17.02
CA LEU A 173 -9.88 -9.64 -17.43
C LEU A 173 -9.78 -11.13 -17.74
N GLY A 174 -10.40 -11.98 -16.92
CA GLY A 174 -10.49 -13.42 -17.15
C GLY A 174 -11.21 -13.75 -18.46
N PHE A 175 -12.37 -13.16 -18.70
CA PHE A 175 -13.11 -13.32 -19.96
C PHE A 175 -12.26 -12.95 -21.17
N ILE A 176 -11.56 -11.80 -21.12
CA ILE A 176 -10.66 -11.36 -22.20
C ILE A 176 -9.52 -12.36 -22.41
N PHE A 177 -8.94 -12.90 -21.34
CA PHE A 177 -7.87 -13.88 -21.42
C PHE A 177 -8.35 -15.17 -22.12
N PHE A 178 -9.48 -15.73 -21.69
CA PHE A 178 -10.05 -16.94 -22.30
C PHE A 178 -10.50 -16.74 -23.75
N ALA A 179 -11.19 -15.63 -24.04
CA ALA A 179 -11.64 -15.30 -25.39
C ALA A 179 -10.47 -15.16 -26.37
N ASN A 180 -9.38 -14.48 -25.97
CA ASN A 180 -8.19 -14.34 -26.80
C ASN A 180 -7.45 -15.68 -26.99
N GLY A 181 -7.45 -16.56 -25.98
CA GLY A 181 -6.89 -17.91 -26.06
C GLY A 181 -7.60 -18.80 -27.07
N HIS A 182 -8.93 -18.76 -27.10
CA HIS A 182 -9.75 -19.50 -28.06
C HIS A 182 -9.55 -19.01 -29.51
N PHE A 183 -9.53 -17.69 -29.74
CA PHE A 183 -9.36 -17.13 -31.09
C PHE A 183 -7.96 -17.36 -31.68
N ARG A 184 -6.91 -17.36 -30.85
CA ARG A 184 -5.54 -17.66 -31.30
C ARG A 184 -5.36 -19.11 -31.75
N ARG A 185 -6.08 -20.08 -31.17
CA ARG A 185 -6.04 -21.48 -31.64
C ARG A 185 -6.73 -21.66 -32.99
N MET A 186 -7.82 -20.92 -33.26
CA MET A 186 -8.52 -21.00 -34.55
C MET A 186 -7.78 -20.30 -35.70
N THR A 187 -7.01 -19.24 -35.42
CA THR A 187 -6.32 -18.47 -36.48
C THR A 187 -4.94 -19.01 -36.84
N ARG A 188 -4.28 -19.74 -35.93
CA ARG A 188 -2.97 -20.37 -36.19
C ARG A 188 -3.03 -21.53 -37.20
N SER A 189 -4.22 -22.06 -37.53
CA SER A 189 -4.36 -23.12 -38.53
C SER A 189 -4.43 -22.61 -39.99
N ARG A 190 -4.31 -21.29 -40.26
CA ARG A 190 -4.58 -20.73 -41.60
C ARG A 190 -3.53 -19.79 -42.23
N GLN A 191 -2.37 -19.55 -41.63
CA GLN A 191 -1.39 -18.62 -42.25
C GLN A 191 0.03 -19.18 -42.39
N ALA A 192 0.44 -19.33 -43.65
CA ALA A 192 1.80 -19.59 -44.13
C ALA A 192 2.72 -18.36 -43.92
N PRO A 193 4.05 -18.54 -43.92
CA PRO A 193 5.00 -17.51 -43.51
C PRO A 193 5.17 -16.44 -44.60
N ARG A 194 4.94 -15.17 -44.24
CA ARG A 194 5.23 -14.01 -45.10
C ARG A 194 6.56 -13.36 -44.71
N THR A 195 7.29 -12.96 -45.74
CA THR A 195 8.64 -12.36 -45.73
C THR A 195 8.72 -11.05 -44.95
N LEU A 196 9.83 -10.90 -44.23
CA LEU A 196 10.15 -9.84 -43.28
C LEU A 196 10.63 -8.56 -43.98
N THR A 197 10.05 -7.42 -43.64
CA THR A 197 10.69 -6.11 -43.76
C THR A 197 10.89 -5.51 -42.37
N THR A 198 12.14 -5.13 -42.09
CA THR A 198 12.62 -4.57 -40.83
C THR A 198 12.31 -3.07 -40.76
N ALA A 199 11.19 -2.72 -40.12
CA ALA A 199 10.92 -1.33 -39.72
C ALA A 199 11.36 -1.12 -38.26
N THR A 200 12.26 -0.15 -38.06
CA THR A 200 12.76 0.31 -36.77
C THR A 200 11.69 1.10 -36.00
N PRO A 201 11.43 0.84 -34.70
CA PRO A 201 10.44 1.57 -33.93
C PRO A 201 11.06 2.84 -33.32
N ALA A 202 11.24 3.88 -34.12
CA ALA A 202 11.53 5.22 -33.62
C ALA A 202 10.21 5.99 -33.43
N THR A 203 10.01 6.64 -32.27
CA THR A 203 9.00 7.69 -31.94
C THR A 203 7.65 7.33 -31.27
N PHE A 204 7.54 6.26 -30.47
CA PHE A 204 6.27 6.00 -29.73
C PHE A 204 6.20 6.68 -28.34
N ARG A 205 5.12 7.44 -28.05
CA ARG A 205 4.94 8.24 -26.79
C ARG A 205 3.77 7.83 -25.87
N GLY A 206 3.05 6.74 -26.17
CA GLY A 206 1.92 6.28 -25.34
C GLY A 206 2.28 5.14 -24.39
N TRP A 207 1.51 4.96 -23.30
CA TRP A 207 1.59 3.73 -22.50
C TRP A 207 0.90 2.59 -23.20
N TRP A 208 1.51 1.42 -23.10
CA TRP A 208 0.83 0.17 -23.38
C TRP A 208 0.03 -0.23 -22.15
N ARG A 209 -1.15 -0.83 -22.37
CA ARG A 209 -1.86 -1.49 -21.28
C ARG A 209 -0.96 -2.57 -20.64
N PRO A 210 -1.13 -2.86 -19.34
CA PRO A 210 -0.36 -3.92 -18.70
C PRO A 210 -0.73 -5.26 -19.34
N PRO A 211 0.17 -6.26 -19.29
CA PRO A 211 -0.19 -7.61 -19.71
C PRO A 211 -1.44 -8.09 -18.97
N THR A 212 -2.40 -8.66 -19.69
CA THR A 212 -3.70 -9.07 -19.11
C THR A 212 -3.55 -10.02 -17.94
N LEU A 213 -2.63 -10.99 -18.03
CA LEU A 213 -2.37 -11.94 -16.95
C LEU A 213 -1.86 -11.22 -15.69
N LEU A 214 -0.91 -10.30 -15.84
CA LEU A 214 -0.35 -9.56 -14.72
C LEU A 214 -1.39 -8.62 -14.08
N ALA A 215 -2.22 -7.97 -14.91
CA ALA A 215 -3.34 -7.18 -14.42
C ALA A 215 -4.39 -8.03 -13.69
N ALA A 216 -4.64 -9.25 -14.17
CA ALA A 216 -5.56 -10.20 -13.50
C ALA A 216 -4.97 -10.69 -12.18
N SER A 217 -3.67 -11.03 -12.13
CA SER A 217 -2.97 -11.38 -10.89
C SER A 217 -3.00 -10.25 -9.86
N ALA A 218 -2.76 -9.01 -10.30
CA ALA A 218 -2.88 -7.82 -9.46
C ALA A 218 -4.30 -7.65 -8.90
N ALA A 219 -5.32 -7.70 -9.76
CA ALA A 219 -6.71 -7.58 -9.34
C ALA A 219 -7.13 -8.72 -8.40
N LEU A 220 -6.68 -9.95 -8.66
CA LEU A 220 -6.94 -11.10 -7.79
C LEU A 220 -6.32 -10.91 -6.41
N LEU A 221 -5.05 -10.49 -6.33
CA LEU A 221 -4.41 -10.22 -5.04
C LEU A 221 -5.18 -9.19 -4.22
N ILE A 222 -5.57 -8.07 -4.84
CA ILE A 222 -6.32 -7.02 -4.13
C ILE A 222 -7.67 -7.57 -3.69
N VAL A 223 -8.43 -8.27 -4.55
CA VAL A 223 -9.72 -8.87 -4.16
C VAL A 223 -9.54 -9.84 -2.98
N LEU A 224 -8.52 -10.70 -3.01
CA LEU A 224 -8.25 -11.62 -1.91
C LEU A 224 -7.82 -10.89 -0.63
N ALA A 225 -7.06 -9.80 -0.76
CA ALA A 225 -6.71 -8.94 0.36
C ALA A 225 -7.97 -8.34 1.00
N GLU A 226 -8.85 -7.72 0.21
CA GLU A 226 -10.08 -7.10 0.71
C GLU A 226 -11.03 -8.11 1.36
N VAL A 227 -11.25 -9.26 0.70
CA VAL A 227 -12.07 -10.35 1.26
C VAL A 227 -11.43 -10.90 2.53
N GLY A 228 -10.11 -11.08 2.55
CA GLY A 228 -9.36 -11.52 3.73
C GLY A 228 -9.46 -10.52 4.89
N GLY A 229 -9.29 -9.23 4.62
CA GLY A 229 -9.44 -8.13 5.57
C GLY A 229 -10.84 -8.10 6.19
N ALA A 230 -11.87 -8.12 5.35
CA ALA A 230 -13.27 -8.17 5.78
C ALA A 230 -13.56 -9.43 6.60
N SER A 231 -13.03 -10.58 6.20
CA SER A 231 -13.22 -11.85 6.91
C SER A 231 -12.53 -11.84 8.28
N MET A 232 -11.31 -11.32 8.38
CA MET A 232 -10.60 -11.16 9.64
C MET A 232 -11.37 -10.25 10.61
N ALA A 233 -11.94 -9.15 10.12
CA ALA A 233 -12.73 -8.25 10.95
C ALA A 233 -14.02 -8.92 11.42
N ARG A 234 -14.74 -9.59 10.51
CA ARG A 234 -16.06 -10.18 10.80
C ARG A 234 -15.99 -11.44 11.66
N PHE A 235 -15.05 -12.33 11.37
CA PHE A 235 -14.96 -13.66 11.97
C PHE A 235 -13.83 -13.77 13.01
N LYS A 236 -13.38 -12.64 13.57
CA LYS A 236 -12.27 -12.63 14.54
C LYS A 236 -12.52 -13.59 15.72
N PRO A 237 -13.69 -13.58 16.39
CA PRO A 237 -13.94 -14.49 17.51
C PRO A 237 -13.87 -15.96 17.10
N GLU A 238 -14.43 -16.31 15.93
CA GLU A 238 -14.45 -17.68 15.43
C GLU A 238 -13.05 -18.15 15.01
N ILE A 239 -12.25 -17.28 14.39
CA ILE A 239 -10.86 -17.57 14.04
C ILE A 239 -10.03 -17.78 15.31
N SER A 240 -10.15 -16.91 16.31
CA SER A 240 -9.45 -17.05 17.59
C SER A 240 -9.85 -18.34 18.29
N ALA A 241 -11.15 -18.64 18.40
CA ALA A 241 -11.63 -19.88 19.00
C ALA A 241 -11.12 -21.13 18.25
N PHE A 242 -11.10 -21.09 16.92
CA PHE A 242 -10.53 -22.17 16.11
C PHE A 242 -9.04 -22.38 16.40
N VAL A 243 -8.25 -21.31 16.44
CA VAL A 243 -6.80 -21.38 16.70
C VAL A 243 -6.52 -21.95 18.09
N THR A 244 -7.21 -21.44 19.12
CA THR A 244 -7.08 -21.92 20.49
C THR A 244 -7.45 -23.40 20.60
N ALA A 245 -8.63 -23.80 20.10
CA ALA A 245 -9.06 -25.19 20.15
C ALA A 245 -8.08 -26.14 19.45
N ARG A 246 -7.50 -25.72 18.31
CA ARG A 246 -6.50 -26.52 17.60
C ARG A 246 -5.15 -26.59 18.30
N ALA A 247 -4.75 -25.50 18.96
CA ALA A 247 -3.53 -25.50 19.76
C ALA A 247 -3.67 -26.42 20.98
N GLU A 248 -4.82 -26.40 21.65
CA GLU A 248 -5.15 -27.29 22.77
C GLU A 248 -5.21 -28.77 22.34
N GLU A 249 -5.87 -29.07 21.21
CA GLU A 249 -5.88 -30.43 20.61
C GLU A 249 -4.46 -30.96 20.31
N ARG A 250 -3.47 -30.07 20.17
CA ARG A 250 -2.08 -30.38 19.84
C ARG A 250 -1.11 -29.83 20.87
N ALA A 251 -1.46 -29.94 22.15
CA ALA A 251 -0.69 -29.45 23.29
C ALA A 251 0.83 -29.76 23.17
N GLU A 252 1.19 -30.99 22.80
CA GLU A 252 2.58 -31.43 22.64
C GLU A 252 3.39 -30.63 21.59
N VAL A 253 2.74 -30.16 20.52
CA VAL A 253 3.37 -29.39 19.45
C VAL A 253 3.64 -27.96 19.89
N HIS A 254 2.78 -27.44 20.76
CA HIS A 254 2.80 -26.06 21.24
C HIS A 254 3.44 -25.93 22.63
N GLY A 255 3.87 -27.05 23.23
CA GLY A 255 4.49 -27.08 24.55
C GLY A 255 3.51 -26.77 25.69
N LEU A 256 2.20 -26.98 25.47
CA LEU A 256 1.18 -26.77 26.48
C LEU A 256 1.22 -27.91 27.51
N VAL A 257 1.07 -27.57 28.78
CA VAL A 257 1.18 -28.49 29.91
C VAL A 257 -0.17 -28.92 30.48
N GLY A 258 -1.28 -28.41 29.95
CA GLY A 258 -2.64 -28.69 30.38
C GLY A 258 -3.10 -27.86 31.59
N SER A 259 -2.41 -26.77 31.90
CA SER A 259 -2.74 -25.87 33.01
C SER A 259 -3.05 -24.49 32.47
N ASN A 260 -4.27 -24.01 32.67
CA ASN A 260 -4.73 -22.71 32.15
C ASN A 260 -3.78 -21.56 32.54
N ASP A 261 -3.31 -21.53 33.79
CA ASP A 261 -2.46 -20.43 34.28
C ASP A 261 -1.09 -20.38 33.59
N VAL A 262 -0.62 -21.51 33.04
CA VAL A 262 0.68 -21.61 32.35
C VAL A 262 0.50 -21.51 30.84
N ASP A 263 -0.56 -22.13 30.32
CA ASP A 263 -0.79 -22.27 28.88
C ASP A 263 -1.37 -21.00 28.24
N ASN A 264 -2.04 -20.14 29.03
CA ASN A 264 -2.62 -18.89 28.51
C ASN A 264 -1.61 -18.00 27.80
N GLU A 265 -0.38 -17.89 28.30
CA GLU A 265 0.66 -17.06 27.65
C GLU A 265 1.07 -17.63 26.29
N ALA A 266 1.22 -18.95 26.19
CA ALA A 266 1.56 -19.62 24.95
C ALA A 266 0.40 -19.55 23.93
N LEU A 267 -0.84 -19.75 24.40
CA LEU A 267 -2.05 -19.63 23.57
C LEU A 267 -2.24 -18.20 23.05
N ASP A 268 -1.99 -17.20 23.89
CA ASP A 268 -2.02 -15.78 23.49
C ASP A 268 -0.94 -15.46 22.47
N GLU A 269 0.29 -15.96 22.65
CA GLU A 269 1.35 -15.78 21.67
C GLU A 269 0.94 -16.38 20.31
N ILE A 270 0.44 -17.62 20.29
CA ILE A 270 -0.03 -18.28 19.07
C ILE A 270 -1.14 -17.46 18.41
N GLY A 271 -2.14 -17.02 19.18
CA GLY A 271 -3.23 -16.19 18.70
C GLY A 271 -2.75 -14.87 18.07
N VAL A 272 -1.85 -14.16 18.76
CA VAL A 272 -1.27 -12.90 18.27
C VAL A 272 -0.46 -13.11 16.99
N LYS A 273 0.33 -14.18 16.90
CA LYS A 273 1.17 -14.47 15.73
C LYS A 273 0.34 -14.93 14.55
N HIS A 274 -0.72 -15.69 14.78
CA HIS A 274 -1.69 -16.08 13.76
C HIS A 274 -2.40 -14.84 13.18
N ASP A 275 -2.96 -13.98 14.04
CA ASP A 275 -3.60 -12.71 13.61
C ASP A 275 -2.60 -11.84 12.84
N SER A 276 -1.37 -11.74 13.33
CA SER A 276 -0.30 -11.00 12.65
C SER A 276 0.01 -11.55 11.27
N ALA A 277 0.05 -12.88 11.10
CA ALA A 277 0.31 -13.50 9.80
C ALA A 277 -0.83 -13.23 8.80
N LEU A 278 -2.10 -13.29 9.23
CA LEU A 278 -3.23 -12.95 8.37
C LEU A 278 -3.23 -11.46 7.98
N ARG A 279 -2.89 -10.56 8.91
CA ARG A 279 -2.72 -9.13 8.60
C ARG A 279 -1.57 -8.88 7.62
N LEU A 280 -0.45 -9.59 7.78
CA LEU A 280 0.67 -9.51 6.84
C LEU A 280 0.27 -9.98 5.44
N PHE A 281 -0.54 -11.03 5.32
CA PHE A 281 -1.14 -11.41 4.04
C PHE A 281 -1.96 -10.27 3.45
N HIS A 282 -2.91 -9.72 4.21
CA HIS A 282 -3.78 -8.64 3.73
C HIS A 282 -2.98 -7.44 3.21
N LEU A 283 -2.06 -6.91 4.02
CA LEU A 283 -1.25 -5.74 3.66
C LEU A 283 -0.33 -6.00 2.47
N HIS A 284 0.35 -7.15 2.43
CA HIS A 284 1.26 -7.46 1.32
C HIS A 284 0.52 -7.82 0.04
N ALA A 285 -0.63 -8.50 0.11
CA ALA A 285 -1.42 -8.81 -1.08
C ALA A 285 -1.96 -7.54 -1.73
N GLU A 286 -2.43 -6.58 -0.94
CA GLU A 286 -2.85 -5.27 -1.44
C GLU A 286 -1.67 -4.50 -2.07
N GLY A 287 -0.59 -4.30 -1.30
CA GLY A 287 0.58 -3.55 -1.74
C GLY A 287 1.26 -4.16 -2.97
N LEU A 288 1.46 -5.47 -2.99
CA LEU A 288 2.03 -6.17 -4.14
C LEU A 288 1.08 -6.20 -5.33
N GLY A 289 -0.23 -6.29 -5.11
CA GLY A 289 -1.22 -6.14 -6.19
C GLY A 289 -1.06 -4.79 -6.92
N LEU A 290 -0.97 -3.70 -6.17
CA LEU A 290 -0.68 -2.36 -6.71
C LEU A 290 0.68 -2.28 -7.40
N MET A 291 1.71 -2.90 -6.81
CA MET A 291 3.05 -2.95 -7.36
C MET A 291 3.12 -3.70 -8.70
N LEU A 292 2.48 -4.88 -8.79
CA LEU A 292 2.39 -5.68 -10.02
C LEU A 292 1.73 -4.86 -11.14
N PHE A 293 0.73 -4.05 -10.80
CA PHE A 293 0.08 -3.17 -11.74
C PHE A 293 1.03 -2.10 -12.29
N ALA A 294 1.62 -1.30 -11.38
CA ALA A 294 2.54 -0.22 -11.73
C ALA A 294 3.78 -0.76 -12.48
N GLY A 295 4.42 -1.79 -11.93
CA GLY A 295 5.58 -2.45 -12.52
C GLY A 295 5.26 -3.07 -13.87
N GLY A 296 4.11 -3.71 -14.02
CA GLY A 296 3.67 -4.29 -15.29
C GLY A 296 3.56 -3.28 -16.43
N LEU A 297 3.05 -2.10 -16.11
CA LEU A 297 2.99 -0.98 -17.04
C LEU A 297 4.39 -0.43 -17.40
N VAL A 298 5.26 -0.24 -16.40
CA VAL A 298 6.65 0.21 -16.58
C VAL A 298 7.41 -0.77 -17.47
N ILE A 299 7.38 -2.06 -17.14
CA ILE A 299 8.07 -3.12 -17.90
C ILE A 299 7.54 -3.14 -19.34
N ARG A 300 6.22 -3.07 -19.55
CA ARG A 300 5.66 -3.11 -20.90
C ARG A 300 6.09 -1.93 -21.77
N THR A 301 6.24 -0.76 -21.14
CA THR A 301 6.42 0.52 -21.82
C THR A 301 7.89 0.86 -22.04
N LEU A 302 8.76 0.59 -21.05
CA LEU A 302 10.15 1.01 -21.07
C LEU A 302 11.12 -0.08 -21.51
N VAL A 303 10.76 -1.36 -21.34
CA VAL A 303 11.67 -2.45 -21.67
C VAL A 303 11.48 -2.85 -23.13
N GLY A 304 12.50 -2.55 -23.94
CA GLY A 304 12.51 -2.85 -25.37
C GLY A 304 12.58 -4.35 -25.68
N PRO A 305 13.64 -5.07 -25.24
CA PRO A 305 13.85 -6.47 -25.61
C PRO A 305 12.75 -7.40 -25.08
N ALA A 306 12.16 -8.21 -25.97
CA ALA A 306 11.05 -9.10 -25.62
C ALA A 306 11.43 -10.18 -24.60
N TRP A 307 12.64 -10.75 -24.72
CA TRP A 307 13.14 -11.75 -23.76
C TRP A 307 13.31 -11.15 -22.36
N LEU A 308 13.84 -9.92 -22.27
CA LEU A 308 14.05 -9.24 -21.00
C LEU A 308 12.72 -8.87 -20.34
N ARG A 309 11.71 -8.44 -21.13
CA ARG A 309 10.34 -8.29 -20.63
C ARG A 309 9.79 -9.59 -20.05
N ALA A 310 9.97 -10.70 -20.75
CA ALA A 310 9.49 -11.99 -20.26
C ALA A 310 10.16 -12.35 -18.92
N VAL A 311 11.48 -12.20 -18.82
CA VAL A 311 12.23 -12.41 -17.57
C VAL A 311 11.68 -11.52 -16.44
N LEU A 312 11.52 -10.22 -16.69
CA LEU A 312 11.00 -9.29 -15.68
C LEU A 312 9.56 -9.60 -15.28
N TYR A 313 8.69 -9.97 -16.22
CA TYR A 313 7.32 -10.41 -15.89
C TYR A 313 7.30 -11.69 -15.09
N THR A 314 8.21 -12.63 -15.35
CA THR A 314 8.33 -13.86 -14.57
C THR A 314 8.80 -13.54 -13.15
N LEU A 315 9.90 -12.80 -13.00
CA LEU A 315 10.49 -12.48 -11.70
C LEU A 315 9.57 -11.62 -10.83
N VAL A 316 9.11 -10.49 -11.38
CA VAL A 316 8.23 -9.56 -10.65
C VAL A 316 6.84 -10.16 -10.50
N GLY A 317 6.29 -10.77 -11.56
CA GLY A 317 4.94 -11.34 -11.54
C GLY A 317 4.80 -12.54 -10.62
N ILE A 318 5.64 -13.58 -10.78
CA ILE A 318 5.56 -14.78 -9.94
C ILE A 318 5.99 -14.45 -8.51
N GLY A 319 7.09 -13.71 -8.33
CA GLY A 319 7.57 -13.31 -7.02
C GLY A 319 6.54 -12.47 -6.26
N GLY A 320 6.05 -11.40 -6.87
CA GLY A 320 5.07 -10.51 -6.25
C GLY A 320 3.70 -11.17 -6.05
N PHE A 321 3.26 -12.05 -6.96
CA PHE A 321 2.00 -12.78 -6.78
C PHE A 321 2.08 -13.81 -5.65
N SER A 322 3.18 -14.55 -5.56
CA SER A 322 3.28 -15.71 -4.66
C SER A 322 3.67 -15.31 -3.23
N PHE A 323 4.39 -14.20 -3.06
CA PHE A 323 4.92 -13.79 -1.77
C PHE A 323 3.87 -13.67 -0.65
N PRO A 324 2.72 -12.98 -0.83
CA PRO A 324 1.71 -12.86 0.22
C PRO A 324 1.19 -14.21 0.73
N PHE A 325 1.07 -15.21 -0.16
CA PHE A 325 0.55 -16.53 0.20
C PHE A 325 1.46 -17.26 1.19
N GLY A 326 2.75 -16.89 1.30
CA GLY A 326 3.62 -17.42 2.34
C GLY A 326 3.09 -17.11 3.75
N TYR A 327 2.47 -15.94 3.94
CA TYR A 327 1.85 -15.59 5.22
C TYR A 327 0.56 -16.36 5.49
N LEU A 328 -0.24 -16.67 4.46
CA LEU A 328 -1.38 -17.58 4.61
C LEU A 328 -0.96 -19.00 4.94
N VAL A 329 0.10 -19.51 4.29
CA VAL A 329 0.68 -20.81 4.62
C VAL A 329 1.18 -20.80 6.06
N TRP A 330 1.85 -19.74 6.49
CA TRP A 330 2.29 -19.61 7.88
C TRP A 330 1.12 -19.62 8.87
N ALA A 331 0.11 -18.76 8.65
CA ALA A 331 -1.08 -18.68 9.50
C ALA A 331 -1.83 -20.02 9.56
N GLY A 332 -2.01 -20.67 8.41
CA GLY A 332 -2.73 -21.93 8.29
C GLY A 332 -1.99 -23.12 8.89
N LEU A 333 -0.66 -23.16 8.84
CA LEU A 333 0.13 -24.24 9.42
C LEU A 333 0.33 -24.09 10.93
N MET A 334 0.35 -22.86 11.45
CA MET A 334 0.69 -22.55 12.84
C MET A 334 -0.09 -23.41 13.85
N PRO A 335 -1.43 -23.55 13.78
CA PRO A 335 -2.17 -24.37 14.75
C PRO A 335 -1.83 -25.87 14.70
N PHE A 336 -1.27 -26.38 13.60
CA PHE A 336 -1.06 -27.82 13.39
C PHE A 336 0.37 -28.29 13.68
N VAL A 337 1.37 -27.46 13.38
CA VAL A 337 2.80 -27.85 13.44
C VAL A 337 3.63 -26.95 14.35
N GLY A 338 3.00 -26.00 15.05
CA GLY A 338 3.67 -25.08 15.95
C GLY A 338 4.25 -23.85 15.23
N LEU A 339 4.58 -22.82 16.02
CA LEU A 339 4.99 -21.51 15.52
C LEU A 339 6.28 -21.57 14.68
N GLU A 340 7.33 -22.18 15.23
CA GLU A 340 8.65 -22.19 14.59
C GLU A 340 8.71 -23.10 13.35
N PRO A 341 8.19 -24.35 13.36
CA PRO A 341 8.14 -25.16 12.16
C PRO A 341 7.27 -24.55 11.05
N ALA A 342 6.10 -23.99 11.39
CA ALA A 342 5.24 -23.31 10.42
C ALA A 342 5.96 -22.13 9.75
N ARG A 343 6.65 -21.31 10.55
CA ARG A 343 7.46 -20.18 10.04
C ARG A 343 8.56 -20.67 9.09
N ARG A 344 9.29 -21.72 9.48
CA ARG A 344 10.38 -22.29 8.67
C ARG A 344 9.89 -22.81 7.33
N LEU A 345 8.76 -23.51 7.32
CA LEU A 345 8.15 -24.05 6.11
C LEU A 345 7.68 -22.93 5.18
N ALA A 346 6.90 -21.98 5.71
CA ALA A 346 6.44 -20.82 4.94
C ALA A 346 7.62 -20.00 4.36
N ALA A 347 8.66 -19.78 5.16
CA ALA A 347 9.85 -19.05 4.74
C ALA A 347 10.60 -19.77 3.62
N SER A 348 10.86 -21.07 3.79
CA SER A 348 11.70 -21.84 2.86
C SER A 348 11.01 -22.11 1.52
N PHE A 349 9.71 -22.41 1.54
CA PHE A 349 8.99 -22.81 0.34
C PHE A 349 8.35 -21.65 -0.42
N VAL A 350 8.02 -20.54 0.26
CA VAL A 350 7.27 -19.45 -0.37
C VAL A 350 7.97 -18.09 -0.19
N LEU A 351 8.15 -17.61 1.05
CA LEU A 351 8.56 -16.22 1.28
C LEU A 351 9.96 -15.92 0.71
N ILE A 352 10.96 -16.76 0.98
CA ILE A 352 12.34 -16.53 0.50
C ILE A 352 12.44 -16.68 -1.02
N PRO A 353 11.94 -17.77 -1.65
CA PRO A 353 12.01 -17.90 -3.11
C PRO A 353 11.23 -16.80 -3.84
N ALA A 354 10.00 -16.51 -3.41
CA ALA A 354 9.15 -15.50 -4.05
C ALA A 354 9.69 -14.08 -3.82
N GLY A 355 10.09 -13.75 -2.59
CA GLY A 355 10.68 -12.46 -2.25
C GLY A 355 12.02 -12.24 -2.94
N GLY A 356 12.86 -13.28 -3.02
CA GLY A 356 14.13 -13.24 -3.77
C GLY A 356 13.91 -13.00 -5.26
N ALA A 357 12.98 -13.72 -5.89
CA ALA A 357 12.62 -13.52 -7.29
C ALA A 357 12.11 -12.09 -7.55
N LEU A 358 11.25 -11.59 -6.67
CA LEU A 358 10.72 -10.22 -6.75
C LEU A 358 11.84 -9.19 -6.67
N LEU A 359 12.71 -9.28 -5.66
CA LEU A 359 13.84 -8.38 -5.44
C LEU A 359 14.79 -8.38 -6.64
N VAL A 360 15.15 -9.55 -7.17
CA VAL A 360 16.02 -9.65 -8.34
C VAL A 360 15.35 -9.00 -9.56
N GLY A 361 14.05 -9.23 -9.77
CA GLY A 361 13.28 -8.58 -10.83
C GLY A 361 13.27 -7.05 -10.71
N LEU A 362 13.05 -6.52 -9.52
CA LEU A 362 13.06 -5.07 -9.24
C LEU A 362 14.45 -4.47 -9.44
N TRP A 363 15.51 -5.13 -8.97
CA TRP A 363 16.90 -4.71 -9.18
C TRP A 363 17.27 -4.64 -10.67
N LEU A 364 16.94 -5.69 -11.43
CA LEU A 364 17.17 -5.72 -12.87
C LEU A 364 16.42 -4.59 -13.59
N LEU A 365 15.17 -4.34 -13.20
CA LEU A 365 14.38 -3.25 -13.76
C LEU A 365 15.00 -1.88 -13.43
N ALA A 366 15.38 -1.64 -12.17
CA ALA A 366 16.01 -0.40 -11.74
C ALA A 366 17.34 -0.16 -12.47
N ALA A 367 18.21 -1.17 -12.54
CA ALA A 367 19.49 -1.10 -13.24
C ALA A 367 19.30 -0.78 -14.73
N LEU A 368 18.35 -1.44 -15.40
CA LEU A 368 18.04 -1.16 -16.80
C LEU A 368 17.60 0.30 -17.00
N LEU A 369 16.71 0.81 -16.16
CA LEU A 369 16.22 2.18 -16.27
C LEU A 369 17.31 3.22 -15.98
N ALA A 370 18.20 2.93 -15.03
CA ALA A 370 19.37 3.76 -14.75
C ALA A 370 20.32 3.81 -15.96
N LEU A 371 20.62 2.65 -16.55
CA LEU A 371 21.44 2.56 -17.76
C LEU A 371 20.80 3.30 -18.95
N MET A 372 19.49 3.16 -19.15
CA MET A 372 18.74 3.91 -20.16
C MET A 372 18.86 5.42 -19.93
N ARG A 373 18.81 5.87 -18.68
CA ARG A 373 18.97 7.29 -18.34
C ARG A 373 20.38 7.80 -18.63
N ILE A 374 21.42 7.03 -18.26
CA ILE A 374 22.82 7.37 -18.55
C ILE A 374 23.05 7.44 -20.06
N ALA A 375 22.51 6.49 -20.82
CA ALA A 375 22.60 6.49 -22.28
C ALA A 375 21.87 7.69 -22.91
N GLN A 376 20.70 8.08 -22.38
CA GLN A 376 19.99 9.29 -22.81
C GLN A 376 20.75 10.58 -22.49
N PHE A 377 21.52 10.65 -21.39
CA PHE A 377 22.37 11.81 -21.12
C PHE A 377 23.53 11.94 -22.12
N ARG A 378 24.00 10.83 -22.69
CA ARG A 378 25.09 10.80 -23.68
C ARG A 378 24.65 11.21 -25.10
N HIS A 379 23.35 11.20 -25.39
CA HIS A 379 22.81 11.58 -26.70
C HIS A 379 21.86 12.78 -26.57
N ARG A 380 22.11 13.87 -27.31
CA ARG A 380 21.27 15.08 -27.30
C ARG A 380 19.77 14.73 -27.37
N PRO A 381 18.90 15.44 -26.64
CA PRO A 381 17.47 15.19 -26.72
C PRO A 381 17.02 15.46 -28.15
N LEU A 382 16.53 14.41 -28.82
CA LEU A 382 15.79 14.59 -30.06
C LEU A 382 14.62 15.54 -29.75
N SER A 383 14.58 16.66 -30.47
CA SER A 383 13.44 17.58 -30.51
C SER A 383 12.19 16.77 -30.87
N VAL A 384 11.15 16.93 -30.05
CA VAL A 384 10.07 15.97 -29.90
C VAL A 384 8.76 16.70 -30.25
N ALA A 385 8.43 16.73 -31.55
CA ALA A 385 7.18 17.31 -32.07
C ALA A 385 5.93 16.66 -31.47
N ASP A 386 4.97 17.45 -30.99
CA ASP A 386 3.75 17.01 -30.32
C ASP A 386 2.80 16.28 -31.29
N VAL A 387 2.62 14.97 -31.09
CA VAL A 387 1.54 14.22 -31.75
C VAL A 387 0.28 14.32 -30.86
N PRO A 388 -0.88 14.77 -31.39
CA PRO A 388 -2.11 14.85 -30.62
C PRO A 388 -2.62 13.44 -30.37
N LEU A 389 -2.60 13.03 -29.10
CA LEU A 389 -3.13 11.75 -28.63
C LEU A 389 -4.01 11.99 -27.42
N GLU A 390 -5.18 12.59 -27.67
CA GLU A 390 -6.08 13.10 -26.63
C GLU A 390 -6.58 12.01 -25.66
N ALA A 391 -6.58 10.74 -26.05
CA ALA A 391 -7.11 9.64 -25.25
C ALA A 391 -6.06 8.76 -24.52
N ALA A 392 -4.77 8.87 -24.84
CA ALA A 392 -3.75 7.97 -24.30
C ALA A 392 -3.10 8.52 -23.02
N LEU A 393 -2.78 7.63 -22.07
CA LEU A 393 -1.96 7.97 -20.91
C LEU A 393 -0.51 8.25 -21.33
N ARG A 394 0.08 9.31 -20.75
CA ARG A 394 1.45 9.80 -20.90
C ARG A 394 2.29 9.42 -19.68
N MET A 395 3.59 9.13 -19.88
CA MET A 395 4.51 8.76 -18.79
C MET A 395 4.85 9.96 -17.92
N PRO A 396 4.86 9.79 -16.58
CA PRO A 396 5.64 10.68 -15.73
C PRO A 396 7.07 10.71 -16.27
N PRO A 397 7.81 11.81 -16.06
CA PRO A 397 9.22 11.87 -16.37
C PRO A 397 9.95 10.68 -15.79
N LEU A 398 10.94 10.19 -16.53
CA LEU A 398 11.72 9.04 -16.14
C LEU A 398 12.32 9.19 -14.73
N ALA A 399 12.70 10.41 -14.33
CA ALA A 399 13.19 10.68 -12.98
C ALA A 399 12.17 10.33 -11.88
N VAL A 400 10.88 10.63 -12.08
CA VAL A 400 9.80 10.28 -11.14
C VAL A 400 9.63 8.76 -11.05
N VAL A 401 9.67 8.08 -12.20
CA VAL A 401 9.57 6.61 -12.26
C VAL A 401 10.76 5.95 -11.56
N VAL A 402 11.99 6.46 -11.80
CA VAL A 402 13.21 5.95 -11.18
C VAL A 402 13.19 6.20 -9.67
N ALA A 403 12.82 7.40 -9.21
CA ALA A 403 12.72 7.71 -7.79
C ALA A 403 11.72 6.78 -7.07
N SER A 404 10.54 6.58 -7.65
CA SER A 404 9.54 5.62 -7.14
C SER A 404 10.10 4.20 -7.05
N LEU A 405 10.71 3.68 -8.12
CA LEU A 405 11.25 2.31 -8.13
C LEU A 405 12.43 2.12 -7.17
N LEU A 406 13.31 3.11 -7.05
CA LEU A 406 14.42 3.06 -6.10
C LEU A 406 13.91 3.09 -4.66
N LEU A 407 12.92 3.92 -4.36
CA LEU A 407 12.34 3.97 -3.01
C LEU A 407 11.65 2.65 -2.66
N LEU A 408 10.89 2.08 -3.60
CA LEU A 408 10.27 0.76 -3.44
C LEU A 408 11.34 -0.32 -3.19
N LEU A 409 12.42 -0.32 -3.96
CA LEU A 409 13.52 -1.27 -3.79
C LEU A 409 14.16 -1.16 -2.40
N LEU A 410 14.38 0.07 -1.93
CA LEU A 410 14.91 0.32 -0.58
C LEU A 410 13.93 -0.11 0.51
N ALA A 411 12.62 0.07 0.28
CA ALA A 411 11.59 -0.43 1.18
C ALA A 411 11.69 -1.95 1.33
N GLU A 412 11.74 -2.69 0.22
CA GLU A 412 11.83 -4.15 0.24
C GLU A 412 13.14 -4.66 0.87
N LEU A 413 14.25 -3.96 0.63
CA LEU A 413 15.52 -4.24 1.32
C LEU A 413 15.42 -4.01 2.83
N GLY A 414 14.76 -2.94 3.26
CA GLY A 414 14.46 -2.69 4.66
C GLY A 414 13.62 -3.80 5.28
N GLY A 415 12.56 -4.23 4.58
CA GLY A 415 11.73 -5.39 4.94
C GLY A 415 12.55 -6.66 5.13
N GLY A 416 13.39 -7.00 4.14
CA GLY A 416 14.27 -8.18 4.20
C GLY A 416 15.30 -8.09 5.33
N ALA A 417 15.88 -6.91 5.57
CA ALA A 417 16.83 -6.67 6.64
C ALA A 417 16.19 -6.84 8.02
N MET A 418 14.96 -6.35 8.23
CA MET A 418 14.22 -6.53 9.49
C MET A 418 13.99 -7.99 9.85
N VAL A 419 13.83 -8.86 8.86
CA VAL A 419 13.63 -10.30 9.11
C VAL A 419 14.96 -11.00 9.31
N LYS A 420 15.94 -10.74 8.44
CA LYS A 420 17.21 -11.49 8.41
C LYS A 420 18.22 -11.03 9.46
N LEU A 421 18.27 -9.74 9.75
CA LEU A 421 19.30 -9.11 10.59
C LEU A 421 18.75 -8.66 11.94
N LYS A 422 17.59 -9.18 12.37
CA LYS A 422 16.90 -8.70 13.57
C LYS A 422 17.78 -8.76 14.82
N LEU A 423 18.43 -9.90 15.03
CA LEU A 423 19.28 -10.12 16.21
C LEU A 423 20.53 -9.25 16.16
N GLU A 424 21.13 -9.07 14.99
CA GLU A 424 22.30 -8.21 14.79
C GLU A 424 21.95 -6.73 15.02
N LEU A 425 20.80 -6.27 14.51
CA LEU A 425 20.31 -4.91 14.71
C LEU A 425 20.00 -4.64 16.18
N ASP A 426 19.33 -5.58 16.87
CA ASP A 426 19.02 -5.43 18.30
C ASP A 426 20.30 -5.39 19.14
N ARG A 427 21.29 -6.25 18.85
CA ARG A 427 22.60 -6.22 19.52
C ARG A 427 23.32 -4.90 19.28
N LEU A 428 23.30 -4.41 18.05
CA LEU A 428 23.94 -3.15 17.67
C LEU A 428 23.30 -1.96 18.39
N HIS A 429 21.96 -1.86 18.37
CA HIS A 429 21.24 -0.78 19.05
C HIS A 429 21.40 -0.87 20.58
N ARG A 430 21.39 -2.08 21.15
CA ARG A 430 21.62 -2.26 22.59
C ARG A 430 23.02 -1.78 22.98
N GLY A 431 24.06 -2.17 22.24
CA GLY A 431 25.42 -1.69 22.48
C GLY A 431 25.54 -0.17 22.33
N ALA A 432 24.82 0.43 21.39
CA ALA A 432 24.79 1.89 21.23
C ALA A 432 24.11 2.61 22.42
N VAL A 433 23.05 2.02 22.99
CA VAL A 433 22.36 2.54 24.18
C VAL A 433 23.23 2.40 25.43
N GLU A 434 23.79 1.21 25.66
CA GLU A 434 24.60 0.89 26.84
C GLU A 434 25.91 1.68 26.91
N THR A 435 26.46 2.08 25.75
CA THR A 435 27.66 2.95 25.69
C THR A 435 27.38 4.42 26.00
N ARG A 436 26.12 4.82 26.16
CA ARG A 436 25.70 6.22 26.39
C ARG A 436 24.67 6.34 27.52
N PRO A 437 24.98 5.89 28.74
CA PRO A 437 24.02 5.86 29.85
C PRO A 437 23.42 7.23 30.16
N GLN A 438 24.23 8.30 30.10
CA GLN A 438 23.79 9.68 30.33
C GLN A 438 22.72 10.16 29.35
N VAL A 439 22.73 9.68 28.09
CA VAL A 439 21.76 10.08 27.06
C VAL A 439 20.39 9.46 27.34
N HIS A 440 20.39 8.26 27.89
CA HIS A 440 19.20 7.43 28.05
C HIS A 440 18.71 7.35 29.50
N GLY A 441 19.36 8.06 30.42
CA GLY A 441 19.01 8.07 31.84
C GLY A 441 19.28 6.74 32.54
N LEU A 442 20.26 5.96 32.06
CA LEU A 442 20.61 4.67 32.65
C LEU A 442 21.44 4.87 33.92
N VAL A 443 21.13 4.10 34.97
CA VAL A 443 21.76 4.20 36.29
C VAL A 443 22.82 3.12 36.55
N GLY A 444 23.04 2.21 35.61
CA GLY A 444 24.00 1.11 35.70
C GLY A 444 23.47 -0.13 36.43
N VAL A 445 22.16 -0.19 36.69
CA VAL A 445 21.51 -1.30 37.40
C VAL A 445 20.57 -2.02 36.43
N ARG A 446 20.90 -3.25 36.07
CA ARG A 446 20.19 -4.01 35.03
C ARG A 446 18.67 -4.13 35.25
N GLN A 447 18.22 -4.27 36.50
CA GLN A 447 16.79 -4.35 36.83
C GLN A 447 16.03 -3.05 36.58
N ILE A 448 16.71 -1.91 36.67
CA ILE A 448 16.14 -0.57 36.44
C ILE A 448 16.30 -0.19 34.97
N ASP A 449 17.48 -0.43 34.41
CA ASP A 449 17.83 -0.02 33.04
C ASP A 449 17.21 -0.94 31.99
N GLY A 450 16.99 -2.22 32.31
CA GLY A 450 16.46 -3.22 31.37
C GLY A 450 15.17 -2.77 30.68
N PRO A 451 14.11 -2.38 31.43
CA PRO A 451 12.88 -1.86 30.85
C PRO A 451 13.08 -0.62 29.95
N VAL A 452 13.99 0.29 30.32
CA VAL A 452 14.30 1.49 29.54
C VAL A 452 14.98 1.11 28.22
N VAL A 453 15.99 0.25 28.28
CA VAL A 453 16.70 -0.26 27.11
C VAL A 453 15.74 -0.98 26.17
N ASP A 454 14.90 -1.87 26.71
CA ASP A 454 13.96 -2.64 25.89
C ASP A 454 12.90 -1.74 25.23
N GLU A 455 12.44 -0.68 25.89
CA GLU A 455 11.55 0.32 25.26
C GLU A 455 12.24 1.06 24.12
N LEU A 456 13.49 1.50 24.30
CA LEU A 456 14.26 2.17 23.25
C LEU A 456 14.49 1.24 22.04
N LEU A 457 14.78 -0.04 22.29
CA LEU A 457 14.92 -1.04 21.23
C LEU A 457 13.59 -1.29 20.50
N ARG A 458 12.46 -1.40 21.22
CA ARG A 458 11.13 -1.51 20.60
C ARG A 458 10.81 -0.30 19.73
N ARG A 459 11.12 0.92 20.19
CA ARG A 459 10.90 2.16 19.42
C ARG A 459 11.77 2.23 18.17
N SER A 460 13.03 1.82 18.29
CA SER A 460 13.94 1.75 17.15
C SER A 460 13.46 0.72 16.11
N ASP A 461 13.05 -0.48 16.53
CA ASP A 461 12.48 -1.49 15.64
C ASP A 461 11.20 -1.00 14.96
N PHE A 462 10.32 -0.36 15.74
CA PHE A 462 9.09 0.23 15.22
C PHE A 462 9.36 1.30 14.17
N ALA A 463 10.32 2.20 14.41
CA ALA A 463 10.72 3.21 13.43
C ALA A 463 11.27 2.58 12.15
N PHE A 464 12.03 1.48 12.22
CA PHE A 464 12.52 0.79 11.03
C PHE A 464 11.40 0.10 10.24
N ARG A 465 10.39 -0.45 10.94
CA ARG A 465 9.15 -0.95 10.32
C ARG A 465 8.39 0.16 9.60
N LEU A 466 8.29 1.34 10.23
CA LEU A 466 7.64 2.49 9.60
C LEU A 466 8.39 2.94 8.35
N PHE A 467 9.72 2.90 8.32
CA PHE A 467 10.49 3.15 7.09
C PHE A 467 10.07 2.21 5.96
N HIS A 468 10.06 0.89 6.21
CA HIS A 468 9.65 -0.09 5.21
C HIS A 468 8.23 0.18 4.67
N LEU A 469 7.26 0.36 5.58
CA LEU A 469 5.87 0.58 5.20
C LEU A 469 5.67 1.89 4.42
N HIS A 470 6.22 3.00 4.94
CA HIS A 470 6.06 4.32 4.31
C HIS A 470 6.86 4.42 3.01
N ALA A 471 8.06 3.84 2.91
CA ALA A 471 8.83 3.85 1.67
C ALA A 471 8.08 3.12 0.55
N ALA A 472 7.47 1.96 0.83
CA ALA A 472 6.67 1.23 -0.14
C ALA A 472 5.42 2.02 -0.55
N GLY A 473 4.64 2.53 0.41
CA GLY A 473 3.44 3.32 0.15
C GLY A 473 3.73 4.61 -0.63
N VAL A 474 4.72 5.38 -0.18
CA VAL A 474 5.09 6.66 -0.81
C VAL A 474 5.69 6.44 -2.19
N ALA A 475 6.41 5.35 -2.45
CA ALA A 475 6.84 4.99 -3.81
C ALA A 475 5.65 4.89 -4.78
N LEU A 476 4.53 4.30 -4.35
CA LEU A 476 3.30 4.23 -5.13
C LEU A 476 2.63 5.61 -5.28
N VAL A 477 2.63 6.44 -4.22
CA VAL A 477 2.12 7.83 -4.26
C VAL A 477 2.91 8.68 -5.26
N ILE A 478 4.25 8.61 -5.27
CA ILE A 478 5.11 9.33 -6.23
C ILE A 478 4.70 8.97 -7.67
N PHE A 479 4.53 7.68 -7.94
CA PHE A 479 4.18 7.19 -9.26
C PHE A 479 2.76 7.58 -9.68
N ALA A 480 1.77 7.37 -8.80
CA ALA A 480 0.38 7.71 -9.01
C ALA A 480 0.18 9.22 -9.20
N GLY A 481 0.75 10.04 -8.30
CA GLY A 481 0.72 11.50 -8.40
C GLY A 481 1.43 11.99 -9.66
N GLY A 482 2.58 11.42 -10.02
CA GLY A 482 3.26 11.72 -11.28
C GLY A 482 2.40 11.42 -12.51
N LEU A 483 1.66 10.32 -12.50
CA LEU A 483 0.71 9.97 -13.57
C LEU A 483 -0.42 10.99 -13.65
N MET A 484 -1.01 11.36 -12.52
CA MET A 484 -2.09 12.34 -12.46
C MET A 484 -1.63 13.71 -12.96
N VAL A 485 -0.53 14.23 -12.43
CA VAL A 485 0.04 15.53 -12.82
C VAL A 485 0.29 15.58 -14.33
N ARG A 486 0.94 14.54 -14.89
CA ARG A 486 1.32 14.53 -16.30
C ARG A 486 0.13 14.48 -17.26
N ASN A 487 -0.95 13.81 -16.86
CA ASN A 487 -2.07 13.52 -17.75
C ASN A 487 -3.24 14.48 -17.59
N PHE A 488 -3.38 15.09 -16.43
CA PHE A 488 -4.55 15.87 -16.08
C PHE A 488 -4.25 17.33 -15.72
N LEU A 489 -2.99 17.76 -15.73
CA LEU A 489 -2.62 19.18 -15.70
C LEU A 489 -2.17 19.68 -17.08
N GLY A 490 -2.32 20.98 -17.32
CA GLY A 490 -1.96 21.65 -18.56
C GLY A 490 -0.45 21.87 -18.68
N ALA A 491 0.02 22.33 -19.84
CA ALA A 491 1.40 22.77 -19.99
C ALA A 491 1.68 24.00 -19.11
N GLY A 492 2.85 24.06 -18.48
CA GLY A 492 3.25 25.16 -17.60
C GLY A 492 4.30 24.74 -16.57
N PRO A 493 4.72 25.65 -15.66
CA PRO A 493 5.70 25.36 -14.62
C PRO A 493 5.14 24.48 -13.50
N LEU A 494 3.84 24.62 -13.18
CA LEU A 494 3.19 23.92 -12.08
C LEU A 494 3.36 22.39 -12.14
N PRO A 495 3.08 21.68 -13.26
CA PRO A 495 3.32 20.24 -13.35
C PRO A 495 4.75 19.82 -13.01
N SER A 496 5.75 20.60 -13.42
CA SER A 496 7.16 20.30 -13.13
C SER A 496 7.47 20.50 -11.64
N ILE A 497 6.96 21.58 -11.05
CA ILE A 497 7.09 21.84 -9.60
C ILE A 497 6.46 20.71 -8.79
N LEU A 498 5.20 20.35 -9.09
CA LEU A 498 4.50 19.29 -8.37
C LEU A 498 5.20 17.94 -8.51
N GLN A 499 5.73 17.62 -9.69
CA GLN A 499 6.47 16.37 -9.90
C GLN A 499 7.80 16.35 -9.15
N THR A 500 8.50 17.47 -9.07
CA THR A 500 9.72 17.59 -8.26
C THR A 500 9.40 17.46 -6.78
N MET A 501 8.35 18.12 -6.29
CA MET A 501 7.92 18.02 -4.90
C MET A 501 7.49 16.60 -4.53
N LEU A 502 6.71 15.94 -5.38
CA LEU A 502 6.34 14.54 -5.21
C LEU A 502 7.58 13.64 -5.22
N ALA A 503 8.45 13.76 -6.24
CA ALA A 503 9.60 12.88 -6.36
C ALA A 503 10.64 13.09 -5.25
N ALA A 504 11.09 14.33 -5.02
CA ALA A 504 12.11 14.61 -4.01
C ALA A 504 11.56 14.53 -2.58
N GLY A 505 10.40 15.16 -2.34
CA GLY A 505 9.72 15.10 -1.04
C GLY A 505 9.30 13.69 -0.69
N GLY A 506 8.64 12.99 -1.60
CA GLY A 506 8.24 11.60 -1.38
C GLY A 506 9.44 10.67 -1.20
N PHE A 507 10.52 10.85 -1.96
CA PHE A 507 11.68 9.98 -1.83
C PHE A 507 12.39 10.15 -0.48
N LEU A 508 12.56 11.38 -0.01
CA LEU A 508 13.34 11.67 1.21
C LEU A 508 12.53 11.55 2.50
N TYR A 509 11.20 11.71 2.44
CA TYR A 509 10.34 11.64 3.63
C TYR A 509 10.49 10.33 4.44
N PRO A 510 10.42 9.12 3.83
CA PRO A 510 10.53 7.87 4.58
C PRO A 510 11.87 7.71 5.30
N PHE A 511 12.96 8.30 4.78
CA PHE A 511 14.27 8.26 5.44
C PHE A 511 14.28 8.94 6.81
N GLY A 512 13.29 9.79 7.12
CA GLY A 512 13.07 10.25 8.49
C GLY A 512 12.87 9.12 9.48
N TYR A 513 12.12 8.08 9.12
CA TYR A 513 11.91 6.90 9.98
C TYR A 513 13.17 6.04 10.10
N LEU A 514 13.93 5.89 9.01
CA LEU A 514 15.19 5.16 9.03
C LEU A 514 16.23 5.87 9.91
N ALA A 515 16.37 7.18 9.73
CA ALA A 515 17.22 8.02 10.56
C ALA A 515 16.77 7.98 12.03
N TRP A 516 15.46 8.03 12.29
CA TRP A 516 14.92 7.99 13.65
C TRP A 516 15.25 6.67 14.35
N SER A 517 15.05 5.55 13.65
CA SER A 517 15.40 4.21 14.14
C SER A 517 16.85 4.14 14.64
N TRP A 518 17.78 4.68 13.86
CA TRP A 518 19.19 4.77 14.24
C TRP A 518 19.42 5.75 15.40
N LEU A 519 18.88 6.96 15.28
CA LEU A 519 19.14 8.08 16.19
C LEU A 519 18.61 7.84 17.60
N ILE A 520 17.53 7.07 17.77
CA ILE A 520 16.99 6.71 19.09
C ILE A 520 18.10 6.12 19.96
N SER A 521 18.93 5.22 19.42
CA SER A 521 20.01 4.56 20.17
C SER A 521 21.19 5.48 20.48
N THR A 522 21.39 6.57 19.71
CA THR A 522 22.57 7.43 19.82
C THR A 522 22.33 8.73 20.57
N VAL A 523 21.17 9.36 20.40
CA VAL A 523 20.87 10.70 20.94
C VAL A 523 19.61 10.72 21.81
N GLY A 524 18.97 9.58 22.03
CA GLY A 524 17.77 9.45 22.86
C GLY A 524 16.48 9.72 22.08
N LEU A 525 15.35 9.35 22.67
CA LEU A 525 14.05 9.32 21.99
C LEU A 525 13.54 10.72 21.59
N GLU A 526 13.59 11.68 22.51
CA GLU A 526 13.05 13.03 22.26
C GLU A 526 13.91 13.83 21.27
N ALA A 527 15.23 13.90 21.51
CA ALA A 527 16.15 14.63 20.64
C ALA A 527 16.18 14.03 19.22
N SER A 528 16.17 12.70 19.09
CA SER A 528 16.11 12.05 17.78
C SER A 528 14.83 12.40 17.02
N LYS A 529 13.67 12.41 17.70
CA LYS A 529 12.39 12.78 17.12
C LYS A 529 12.40 14.23 16.60
N THR A 530 12.84 15.18 17.43
CA THR A 530 12.94 16.59 17.03
C THR A 530 13.84 16.78 15.82
N LEU A 531 14.99 16.09 15.76
CA LEU A 531 15.91 16.17 14.63
C LEU A 531 15.26 15.67 13.34
N VAL A 532 14.63 14.50 13.35
CA VAL A 532 14.01 13.95 12.13
C VAL A 532 12.77 14.74 11.73
N GLU A 533 12.01 15.30 12.67
CA GLU A 533 10.88 16.18 12.40
C GLU A 533 11.32 17.41 11.60
N VAL A 534 12.31 18.14 12.11
CA VAL A 534 12.80 19.40 11.54
C VAL A 534 13.47 19.19 10.19
N PHE A 535 14.35 18.19 10.08
CA PHE A 535 15.21 18.05 8.90
C PHE A 535 14.64 17.12 7.82
N LEU A 536 13.73 16.20 8.17
CA LEU A 536 13.23 15.18 7.24
C LEU A 536 11.70 15.23 7.10
N TRP A 537 10.93 15.00 8.16
CA TRP A 537 9.48 14.83 8.03
C TRP A 537 8.75 16.11 7.61
N ILE A 538 8.99 17.25 8.26
CA ILE A 538 8.33 18.52 7.92
C ILE A 538 8.66 18.98 6.49
N PRO A 539 9.93 19.13 6.08
CA PRO A 539 10.23 19.67 4.75
C PRO A 539 9.78 18.73 3.63
N PHE A 540 10.03 17.43 3.76
CA PHE A 540 9.75 16.48 2.68
C PHE A 540 8.32 15.95 2.70
N GLY A 541 7.77 15.65 3.87
CA GLY A 541 6.35 15.30 4.03
C GLY A 541 5.44 16.49 3.71
N GLY A 542 5.81 17.70 4.15
CA GLY A 542 5.13 18.95 3.78
C GLY A 542 5.14 19.19 2.27
N ALA A 543 6.26 18.92 1.58
CA ALA A 543 6.31 19.02 0.12
C ALA A 543 5.35 18.05 -0.59
N VAL A 544 5.21 16.81 -0.10
CA VAL A 544 4.22 15.85 -0.63
C VAL A 544 2.79 16.34 -0.39
N LEU A 545 2.48 16.77 0.84
CA LEU A 545 1.16 17.29 1.22
C LEU A 545 0.76 18.49 0.33
N ILE A 546 1.66 19.46 0.17
CA ILE A 546 1.44 20.61 -0.70
C ILE A 546 1.20 20.14 -2.13
N ALA A 547 2.02 19.22 -2.64
CA ALA A 547 1.90 18.78 -4.03
C ALA A 547 0.57 18.06 -4.30
N VAL A 548 0.14 17.16 -3.41
CA VAL A 548 -1.13 16.44 -3.51
C VAL A 548 -2.33 17.39 -3.31
N GLY A 549 -2.23 18.36 -2.39
CA GLY A 549 -3.23 19.40 -2.17
C GLY A 549 -3.45 20.28 -3.40
N PHE A 550 -2.37 20.84 -3.96
CA PHE A 550 -2.46 21.65 -5.19
C PHE A 550 -2.95 20.84 -6.40
N LEU A 551 -2.53 19.57 -6.51
CA LEU A 551 -3.06 18.68 -7.54
C LEU A 551 -4.57 18.50 -7.40
N SER A 552 -5.06 18.27 -6.17
CA SER A 552 -6.50 18.15 -5.87
C SER A 552 -7.28 19.41 -6.27
N LEU A 553 -6.78 20.58 -5.86
CA LEU A 553 -7.40 21.88 -6.19
C LEU A 553 -7.42 22.13 -7.71
N ALA A 554 -6.32 21.85 -8.40
CA ALA A 554 -6.23 22.04 -9.85
C ALA A 554 -7.21 21.11 -10.61
N LEU A 555 -7.38 19.88 -10.15
CA LEU A 555 -8.31 18.93 -10.74
C LEU A 555 -9.77 19.29 -10.45
N LEU A 556 -10.07 19.74 -9.22
CA LEU A 556 -11.39 20.22 -8.86
C LEU A 556 -11.78 21.47 -9.66
N SER A 557 -10.87 22.43 -9.80
CA SER A 557 -11.07 23.61 -10.65
C SER A 557 -11.42 23.23 -12.09
N ARG A 558 -10.71 22.24 -12.67
CA ARG A 558 -11.02 21.72 -14.00
C ARG A 558 -12.41 21.10 -14.11
N LEU A 559 -12.84 20.35 -13.09
CA LEU A 559 -14.18 19.79 -13.06
C LEU A 559 -15.24 20.90 -13.00
N LEU A 560 -15.06 21.90 -12.14
CA LEU A 560 -15.99 23.03 -12.01
C LEU A 560 -16.11 23.80 -13.33
N VAL A 561 -14.98 24.06 -14.02
CA VAL A 561 -15.00 24.69 -15.36
C VAL A 561 -15.74 23.82 -16.38
N ALA A 562 -15.53 22.50 -16.35
CA ALA A 562 -16.22 21.58 -17.25
C ALA A 562 -17.73 21.49 -16.98
N LEU A 563 -18.17 21.69 -15.73
CA LEU A 563 -19.58 21.73 -15.35
C LEU A 563 -20.23 23.11 -15.66
N GLY A 564 -19.46 24.20 -15.55
CA GLY A 564 -19.91 25.56 -15.82
C GLY A 564 -20.01 25.91 -17.32
N HIS A 565 -19.29 25.19 -18.17
CA HIS A 565 -19.48 25.19 -19.62
C HIS A 565 -20.00 23.83 -20.08
N PRO A 566 -21.28 23.49 -19.79
CA PRO A 566 -21.90 22.33 -20.42
C PRO A 566 -21.83 22.61 -21.92
N ARG A 567 -20.96 21.88 -22.62
CA ARG A 567 -20.71 22.07 -24.05
C ARG A 567 -22.06 22.20 -24.76
N GLU A 568 -22.31 23.35 -25.37
CA GLU A 568 -23.35 23.55 -26.37
C GLU A 568 -22.98 22.74 -27.63
N HIS A 569 -22.98 21.40 -27.52
CA HIS A 569 -22.77 20.51 -28.66
C HIS A 569 -23.77 19.35 -28.57
N ARG A 570 -24.85 19.55 -29.32
CA ARG A 570 -25.56 18.50 -30.06
C ARG A 570 -24.60 17.73 -30.96
#